data_AF-A0AAX2LGZ8-F1
#
_entry.id   AF-A0AAX2LGZ8-F1
#
_cell.length_a   1.000
_cell.length_b   1.000
_cell.length_c   1.000
_cell.angle_alpha   90.00
_cell.angle_beta   90.00
_cell.angle_gamma   90.00
#
_symmetry.space_group_name_H-M   'P 1'
#
loop_
_entity.id
_entity.type
_entity.pdbx_description
1 polymer ?
#
loop_
_entity_poly.entity_id
_entity_poly.type
_entity_poly.pdbx_seq_one_letter_code
_entity_poly.pdbx_strand_id
1 'polypeptide(L)'
;MAGKKNNATSSWSGYNHQGQVGIFLALKELRVLLQKSKDYNDYSVEFEKEDGEDVDIVQNNTVISRHQVKAKTTSKNLNAYKDVLERFNITDVGEDSRYLHTIREVIGFGLPQSNFDFLFQNQKGTRPKFVENVCRIKLFQYPDGKKYCELSDVSESKIDFFVRWK
;
A
#
# COMPACT_ATOMS: atom_id res chain seq x y z
N MET A 1 -17.05 -29.48 15.19
CA MET A 1 -17.03 -28.13 14.59
C MET A 1 -16.13 -27.25 15.45
N ALA A 2 -14.85 -27.12 15.07
CA ALA A 2 -13.88 -26.28 15.78
C ALA A 2 -14.01 -24.82 15.33
N GLY A 3 -13.99 -23.89 16.28
CA GLY A 3 -14.32 -22.49 16.07
C GLY A 3 -13.32 -21.75 15.18
N LYS A 4 -13.84 -20.87 14.33
CA LYS A 4 -13.14 -19.78 13.62
C LYS A 4 -12.56 -18.76 14.62
N LYS A 5 -11.55 -19.15 15.41
CA LYS A 5 -10.75 -18.22 16.22
C LYS A 5 -9.35 -18.13 15.61
N ASN A 6 -9.09 -16.98 14.98
CA ASN A 6 -7.78 -16.38 14.69
C ASN A 6 -6.71 -17.33 14.15
N ASN A 7 -6.72 -17.55 12.84
CA ASN A 7 -5.60 -18.20 12.17
C ASN A 7 -4.45 -17.18 12.01
N ALA A 8 -3.29 -17.43 12.63
CA ALA A 8 -2.08 -16.64 12.47
C ALA A 8 -1.62 -16.51 10.99
N THR A 9 -2.05 -17.43 10.12
CA THR A 9 -1.77 -17.37 8.67
C THR A 9 -2.20 -16.06 8.01
N SER A 10 -3.32 -15.44 8.43
CA SER A 10 -3.73 -14.15 7.84
C SER A 10 -2.76 -13.03 8.20
N SER A 11 -2.24 -13.02 9.43
CA SER A 11 -1.26 -12.04 9.88
C SER A 11 0.11 -12.30 9.24
N TRP A 12 0.54 -13.56 9.15
CA TRP A 12 1.76 -13.97 8.45
C TRP A 12 1.74 -13.60 6.96
N SER A 13 0.60 -13.77 6.28
CA SER A 13 0.46 -13.32 4.89
C SER A 13 0.57 -11.79 4.74
N GLY A 14 0.14 -11.04 5.77
CA GLY A 14 0.28 -9.59 5.84
C GLY A 14 1.74 -9.15 5.99
N TYR A 15 2.47 -9.71 6.96
CA TYR A 15 3.90 -9.42 7.15
C TYR A 15 4.75 -9.84 5.96
N ASN A 16 4.48 -11.00 5.36
CA ASN A 16 5.17 -11.41 4.13
C ASN A 16 4.93 -10.41 2.99
N HIS A 17 3.69 -9.97 2.79
CA HIS A 17 3.38 -8.98 1.78
C HIS A 17 4.04 -7.62 2.06
N GLN A 18 4.06 -7.17 3.31
CA GLN A 18 4.77 -5.97 3.72
C GLN A 18 6.28 -6.06 3.43
N GLY A 19 6.92 -7.17 3.80
CA GLY A 19 8.33 -7.40 3.49
C GLY A 19 8.61 -7.39 1.99
N GLN A 20 7.75 -8.06 1.19
CA GLN A 20 7.84 -8.04 -0.26
C GLN A 20 7.69 -6.63 -0.84
N VAL A 21 6.74 -5.83 -0.34
CA VAL A 21 6.56 -4.43 -0.74
C VAL A 21 7.81 -3.62 -0.45
N GLY A 22 8.39 -3.74 0.75
CA GLY A 22 9.60 -3.00 1.11
C GLY A 22 10.80 -3.37 0.25
N ILE A 23 11.02 -4.67 -0.01
CA ILE A 23 12.07 -5.13 -0.94
C ILE A 23 11.83 -4.58 -2.36
N PHE A 24 10.60 -4.65 -2.85
CA PHE A 24 10.24 -4.11 -4.16
C PHE A 24 10.54 -2.60 -4.26
N LEU A 25 10.16 -1.83 -3.24
CA LEU A 25 10.42 -0.39 -3.21
C LEU A 25 11.93 -0.09 -3.17
N ALA A 26 12.70 -0.83 -2.38
CA ALA A 26 14.16 -0.72 -2.33
C ALA A 26 14.79 -0.93 -3.72
N LEU A 27 14.42 -2.02 -4.39
CA LEU A 27 14.94 -2.36 -5.73
C LEU A 27 14.51 -1.36 -6.79
N LYS A 28 13.25 -0.89 -6.73
CA LYS A 28 12.73 0.15 -7.63
C LYS A 28 13.55 1.44 -7.48
N GLU A 29 13.80 1.88 -6.25
CA GLU A 29 14.53 3.12 -6.01
C GLU A 29 16.01 2.98 -6.40
N LEU A 30 16.65 1.88 -6.01
CA LEU A 30 18.03 1.58 -6.40
C LEU A 30 18.20 1.60 -7.92
N ARG A 31 17.26 1.01 -8.68
CA ARG A 31 17.27 1.07 -10.14
C ARG A 31 17.23 2.50 -10.66
N VAL A 32 16.37 3.36 -10.10
CA VAL A 32 16.27 4.77 -10.51
C VAL A 32 17.57 5.52 -10.22
N LEU A 33 18.22 5.25 -9.07
CA LEU A 33 19.49 5.85 -8.70
C LEU A 33 20.62 5.42 -9.65
N LEU A 34 20.72 4.12 -9.94
CA LEU A 34 21.70 3.57 -10.88
C LEU A 34 21.54 4.14 -12.29
N GLN A 35 20.30 4.25 -12.78
CA GLN A 35 20.00 4.87 -14.09
C GLN A 35 20.42 6.34 -14.18
N LYS A 36 20.43 7.04 -13.03
CA LYS A 36 20.82 8.44 -12.94
C LYS A 36 22.28 8.63 -12.50
N SER A 37 23.04 7.54 -12.34
CA SER A 37 24.39 7.54 -11.79
C SER A 37 24.51 8.30 -10.46
N LYS A 38 23.47 8.20 -9.61
CA LYS A 38 23.45 8.79 -8.27
C LYS A 38 23.98 7.80 -7.25
N ASP A 39 24.66 8.34 -6.23
CA ASP A 39 25.05 7.55 -5.07
C ASP A 39 23.80 7.09 -4.28
N TYR A 40 23.92 5.92 -3.65
CA TYR A 40 22.87 5.25 -2.88
C TYR A 40 23.31 4.92 -1.45
N ASN A 41 24.54 5.26 -1.03
CA ASN A 41 25.04 4.96 0.31
C ASN A 41 24.19 5.56 1.44
N ASP A 42 23.56 6.70 1.18
CA ASP A 42 22.73 7.42 2.15
C ASP A 42 21.26 6.98 2.13
N TYR A 43 20.91 5.97 1.32
CA TYR A 43 19.54 5.46 1.20
C TYR A 43 19.32 4.22 2.06
N SER A 44 18.15 4.15 2.69
CA SER A 44 17.72 2.97 3.46
C SER A 44 16.22 2.70 3.26
N VAL A 45 15.84 1.47 3.61
CA VAL A 45 14.44 1.08 3.77
C VAL A 45 14.23 0.72 5.23
N GLU A 46 13.24 1.35 5.85
CA GLU A 46 12.91 1.19 7.26
C GLU A 46 11.53 0.54 7.37
N PHE A 47 11.42 -0.49 8.21
CA PHE A 47 10.18 -1.21 8.45
C PHE A 47 9.68 -0.91 9.86
N GLU A 48 8.38 -0.64 10.00
CA GLU A 48 7.70 -0.55 11.32
C GLU A 48 8.41 0.41 12.31
N LYS A 49 8.91 1.54 11.79
CA LYS A 49 9.51 2.58 12.65
C LYS A 49 8.42 3.21 13.52
N GLU A 50 8.73 3.53 14.77
CA GLU A 50 7.76 4.03 15.76
C GLU A 50 6.99 5.29 15.30
N ASP A 51 7.66 6.18 14.57
CA ASP A 51 7.12 7.41 13.97
C ASP A 51 6.91 7.28 12.45
N GLY A 52 6.84 6.05 11.94
CA GLY A 52 6.61 5.69 10.55
C GLY A 52 5.22 5.10 10.29
N GLU A 53 5.08 4.49 9.12
CA GLU A 53 4.01 3.54 8.80
C GLU A 53 4.66 2.15 8.63
N ASP A 54 4.05 1.28 7.84
CA ASP A 54 4.58 -0.07 7.58
C ASP A 54 5.98 -0.06 6.93
N VAL A 55 6.24 0.84 5.96
CA VAL A 55 7.52 0.96 5.24
C VAL A 55 7.84 2.42 4.92
N ASP A 56 9.06 2.86 5.23
CA ASP A 56 9.63 4.14 4.81
C ASP A 56 10.83 3.93 3.89
N ILE A 57 10.95 4.75 2.84
CA ILE A 57 12.18 4.93 2.09
C ILE A 57 12.82 6.22 2.59
N VAL A 58 14.09 6.14 2.98
CA VAL A 58 14.80 7.22 3.66
C VAL A 58 16.07 7.55 2.88
N GLN A 59 16.40 8.84 2.84
CA GLN A 59 17.67 9.36 2.34
C GLN A 59 18.23 10.35 3.36
N ASN A 60 19.46 10.15 3.85
CA ASN A 60 20.08 11.06 4.83
C ASN A 60 19.17 11.36 6.03
N ASN A 61 18.57 10.33 6.62
CA ASN A 61 17.60 10.39 7.72
C ASN A 61 16.30 11.17 7.42
N THR A 62 16.07 11.54 6.16
CA THR A 62 14.83 12.18 5.71
C THR A 62 13.93 11.17 5.01
N VAL A 63 12.66 11.11 5.41
CA VAL A 63 11.68 10.22 4.77
C VAL A 63 11.33 10.78 3.39
N ILE A 64 11.76 10.08 2.33
CA ILE A 64 11.48 10.48 0.95
C ILE A 64 10.15 9.91 0.46
N SER A 65 9.73 8.76 1.00
CA SER A 65 8.38 8.23 0.81
C SER A 65 7.95 7.28 1.92
N ARG A 66 6.66 7.34 2.26
CA ARG A 66 6.02 6.57 3.33
C ARG A 66 4.89 5.72 2.79
N HIS A 67 4.82 4.48 3.24
CA HIS A 67 4.00 3.44 2.64
C HIS A 67 3.26 2.63 3.72
N GLN A 68 1.93 2.66 3.68
CA GLN A 68 1.09 1.76 4.44
C GLN A 68 0.67 0.56 3.57
N VAL A 69 0.68 -0.64 4.13
CA VAL A 69 0.37 -1.92 3.47
C VAL A 69 -0.84 -2.57 4.12
N LYS A 70 -1.89 -2.82 3.33
CA LYS A 70 -3.13 -3.46 3.83
C LYS A 70 -3.52 -4.67 2.99
N ALA A 71 -3.31 -5.86 3.55
CA ALA A 71 -3.67 -7.16 2.95
C ALA A 71 -5.13 -7.59 3.24
N LYS A 72 -6.12 -6.72 3.02
CA LYS A 72 -7.54 -7.05 3.24
C LYS A 72 -8.09 -7.91 2.09
N THR A 73 -8.38 -9.19 2.35
CA THR A 73 -8.84 -10.13 1.31
C THR A 73 -10.33 -10.00 0.97
N THR A 74 -11.16 -9.57 1.93
CA THR A 74 -12.62 -9.50 1.80
C THR A 74 -13.16 -8.10 1.58
N SER A 75 -12.43 -7.06 2.01
CA SER A 75 -12.84 -5.68 1.88
C SER A 75 -12.40 -5.09 0.53
N LYS A 76 -13.33 -4.47 -0.19
CA LYS A 76 -13.08 -3.83 -1.50
C LYS A 76 -13.48 -2.35 -1.55
N ASN A 77 -14.07 -1.82 -0.48
CA ASN A 77 -14.63 -0.47 -0.49
C ASN A 77 -13.77 0.50 0.32
N LEU A 78 -13.84 1.78 -0.05
CA LEU A 78 -13.09 2.88 0.56
C LEU A 78 -13.13 2.90 2.10
N ASN A 79 -14.33 2.72 2.69
CA ASN A 79 -14.51 2.78 4.14
C ASN A 79 -13.74 1.72 4.94
N ALA A 80 -13.28 0.64 4.30
CA ALA A 80 -12.45 -0.36 4.96
C ALA A 80 -11.02 0.14 5.26
N TYR A 81 -10.64 1.27 4.65
CA TYR A 81 -9.34 1.92 4.78
C TYR A 81 -9.44 3.28 5.49
N LYS A 82 -10.55 3.51 6.21
CA LYS A 82 -10.82 4.77 6.93
C LYS A 82 -9.64 5.22 7.79
N ASP A 83 -9.07 4.31 8.56
CA ASP A 83 -7.97 4.63 9.47
C ASP A 83 -6.74 5.15 8.71
N VAL A 84 -6.45 4.62 7.52
CA VAL A 84 -5.33 5.11 6.69
C VAL A 84 -5.67 6.47 6.07
N LEU A 85 -6.90 6.67 5.63
CA LEU A 85 -7.33 7.92 4.99
C LEU A 85 -7.34 9.12 5.96
N GLU A 86 -7.60 8.85 7.24
CA GLU A 86 -7.77 9.87 8.29
C GLU A 86 -6.58 9.98 9.25
N ARG A 87 -5.77 8.93 9.41
CA ARG A 87 -4.75 8.84 10.48
C ARG A 87 -3.38 8.39 10.03
N PHE A 88 -3.13 8.26 8.72
CA PHE A 88 -1.79 8.02 8.21
C PHE A 88 -0.83 9.09 8.73
N ASN A 89 0.35 8.68 9.19
CA ASN A 89 1.34 9.56 9.76
C ASN A 89 2.00 10.41 8.67
N ILE A 90 1.59 11.67 8.61
CA ILE A 90 2.05 12.65 7.62
C ILE A 90 3.32 13.40 8.02
N THR A 91 3.83 13.17 9.22
CA THR A 91 4.99 13.88 9.78
C THR A 91 6.22 13.66 8.91
N ASP A 92 6.90 14.75 8.55
CA ASP A 92 8.14 14.76 7.77
C ASP A 92 8.09 14.08 6.39
N VAL A 93 6.88 13.90 5.82
CA VAL A 93 6.70 13.36 4.47
C VAL A 93 5.71 14.19 3.65
N GLY A 94 6.15 14.60 2.45
CA GLY A 94 5.33 15.37 1.51
C GLY A 94 4.11 14.58 1.01
N GLU A 95 3.04 15.29 0.68
CA GLU A 95 1.77 14.71 0.20
C GLU A 95 1.94 13.86 -1.08
N ASP A 96 2.92 14.23 -1.91
CA ASP A 96 3.26 13.48 -3.11
C ASP A 96 4.02 12.17 -2.85
N SER A 97 4.33 11.87 -1.60
CA SER A 97 5.14 10.71 -1.21
C SER A 97 4.45 9.81 -0.19
N ARG A 98 3.12 9.83 -0.15
CA ARG A 98 2.29 9.03 0.78
C ARG A 98 1.51 7.97 0.03
N TYR A 99 1.76 6.70 0.35
CA TYR A 99 1.24 5.59 -0.44
C TYR A 99 0.51 4.55 0.41
N LEU A 100 -0.57 4.02 -0.17
CA LEU A 100 -1.28 2.85 0.32
C LEU A 100 -1.11 1.71 -0.69
N HIS A 101 -0.57 0.60 -0.22
CA HIS A 101 -0.47 -0.66 -0.91
C HIS A 101 -1.63 -1.56 -0.49
N THR A 102 -2.33 -2.11 -1.48
CA THR A 102 -3.46 -3.02 -1.25
C THR A 102 -3.31 -4.26 -2.10
N ILE A 103 -3.94 -5.35 -1.66
CA ILE A 103 -3.92 -6.62 -2.39
C ILE A 103 -5.09 -6.78 -3.36
N ARG A 104 -6.02 -5.82 -3.36
CA ARG A 104 -7.22 -5.81 -4.20
C ARG A 104 -7.58 -4.37 -4.52
N GLU A 105 -8.31 -4.21 -5.62
CA GLU A 105 -8.89 -2.92 -5.99
C GLU A 105 -9.73 -2.31 -4.85
N VAL A 106 -9.56 -1.01 -4.62
CA VAL A 106 -10.34 -0.21 -3.67
C VAL A 106 -11.34 0.64 -4.44
N ILE A 107 -12.59 0.16 -4.49
CA ILE A 107 -13.70 0.80 -5.17
C ILE A 107 -14.01 2.13 -4.46
N GLY A 108 -14.09 3.20 -5.27
CA GLY A 108 -14.41 4.54 -4.82
C GLY A 108 -13.21 5.38 -4.35
N PHE A 109 -11.98 4.83 -4.38
CA PHE A 109 -10.79 5.58 -3.98
C PHE A 109 -10.53 6.77 -4.91
N GLY A 110 -10.33 7.95 -4.32
CA GLY A 110 -10.05 9.19 -5.05
C GLY A 110 -11.25 9.78 -5.80
N LEU A 111 -12.45 9.22 -5.65
CA LEU A 111 -13.65 9.83 -6.18
C LEU A 111 -14.11 11.00 -5.31
N PRO A 112 -14.59 12.11 -5.91
CA PRO A 112 -15.38 13.10 -5.19
C PRO A 112 -16.62 12.45 -4.56
N GLN A 113 -17.11 13.00 -3.44
CA GLN A 113 -18.25 12.44 -2.72
C GLN A 113 -19.49 12.26 -3.61
N SER A 114 -19.81 13.23 -4.48
CA SER A 114 -20.93 13.13 -5.42
C SER A 114 -20.82 11.90 -6.34
N ASN A 115 -19.62 11.62 -6.86
CA ASN A 115 -19.37 10.49 -7.75
C ASN A 115 -19.40 9.17 -6.96
N PHE A 116 -18.93 9.18 -5.72
CA PHE A 116 -19.01 8.02 -4.82
C PHE A 116 -20.47 7.67 -4.51
N ASP A 117 -21.27 8.67 -4.15
CA ASP A 117 -22.70 8.49 -3.85
C ASP A 117 -23.46 7.98 -5.08
N PHE A 118 -23.14 8.53 -6.26
CA PHE A 118 -23.70 8.07 -7.54
C PHE A 118 -23.32 6.60 -7.84
N LEU A 119 -22.06 6.21 -7.63
CA LEU A 119 -21.57 4.85 -7.86
C LEU A 119 -22.38 3.80 -7.08
N PHE A 120 -22.81 4.14 -5.87
CA PHE A 120 -23.53 3.23 -4.97
C PHE A 120 -25.03 3.51 -4.86
N GLN A 121 -25.59 4.42 -5.67
CA GLN A 121 -26.99 4.85 -5.59
C GLN A 121 -27.99 3.67 -5.74
N ASN A 122 -27.68 2.71 -6.60
CA ASN A 122 -28.53 1.55 -6.90
C ASN A 122 -28.07 0.26 -6.19
N GLN A 123 -27.10 0.35 -5.26
CA GLN A 123 -26.61 -0.82 -4.56
C GLN A 123 -27.70 -1.44 -3.68
N LYS A 124 -27.91 -2.75 -3.84
CA LYS A 124 -28.74 -3.56 -2.95
C LYS A 124 -27.96 -3.92 -1.68
N GLY A 125 -28.59 -3.79 -0.51
CA GLY A 125 -27.97 -4.08 0.78
C GLY A 125 -27.20 -2.89 1.38
N THR A 126 -26.29 -3.17 2.31
CA THR A 126 -25.53 -2.14 3.02
C THR A 126 -24.66 -1.34 2.05
N ARG A 127 -24.90 -0.03 1.96
CA ARG A 127 -24.09 0.88 1.13
C ARG A 127 -22.75 1.17 1.79
N PRO A 128 -21.65 1.23 1.02
CA PRO A 128 -20.37 1.71 1.53
C PRO A 128 -20.49 3.17 1.97
N LYS A 129 -19.70 3.55 2.96
CA LYS A 129 -19.64 4.94 3.43
C LYS A 129 -18.53 5.67 2.69
N PHE A 130 -18.80 6.92 2.30
CA PHE A 130 -17.74 7.81 1.84
C PHE A 130 -16.80 8.10 3.01
N VAL A 131 -15.51 8.21 2.72
CA VAL A 131 -14.49 8.65 3.66
C VAL A 131 -13.58 9.62 2.93
N GLU A 132 -13.39 10.80 3.50
CA GLU A 132 -12.52 11.81 2.94
C GLU A 132 -11.04 11.41 3.08
N ASN A 133 -10.24 11.70 2.05
CA ASN A 133 -8.81 11.44 2.05
C ASN A 133 -8.04 12.62 2.66
N VAL A 134 -8.22 12.84 3.96
CA VAL A 134 -7.62 13.97 4.69
C VAL A 134 -6.09 13.91 4.65
N CYS A 135 -5.51 12.71 4.73
CA CYS A 135 -4.06 12.51 4.69
C CYS A 135 -3.44 12.64 3.29
N ARG A 136 -4.25 12.86 2.24
CA ARG A 136 -3.81 12.96 0.83
C ARG A 136 -2.97 11.76 0.37
N ILE A 137 -3.35 10.57 0.81
CA ILE A 137 -2.68 9.32 0.44
C ILE A 137 -3.02 8.90 -0.99
N LYS A 138 -2.11 8.19 -1.66
CA LYS A 138 -2.31 7.67 -3.02
C LYS A 138 -2.27 6.15 -3.01
N LEU A 139 -3.10 5.50 -3.83
CA LEU A 139 -2.86 4.08 -4.12
C LEU A 139 -1.59 3.95 -4.95
N PHE A 140 -0.69 3.07 -4.53
CA PHE A 140 0.54 2.81 -5.27
C PHE A 140 0.23 2.10 -6.59
N GLN A 141 0.78 2.61 -7.70
CA GLN A 141 0.64 1.99 -9.02
C GLN A 141 1.86 1.10 -9.31
N TYR A 142 1.59 -0.18 -9.56
CA TYR A 142 2.59 -1.19 -9.88
C TYR A 142 2.95 -1.18 -11.38
N PRO A 143 4.06 -1.84 -11.79
CA PRO A 143 4.51 -1.84 -13.18
C PRO A 143 3.50 -2.37 -14.21
N ASP A 144 2.55 -3.21 -13.78
CA ASP A 144 1.45 -3.72 -14.62
C ASP A 144 0.29 -2.72 -14.80
N GLY A 145 0.44 -1.50 -14.27
CA GLY A 145 -0.57 -0.44 -14.32
C GLY A 145 -1.66 -0.56 -13.25
N LYS A 146 -1.68 -1.64 -12.45
CA LYS A 146 -2.68 -1.80 -11.39
C LYS A 146 -2.32 -0.98 -10.17
N LYS A 147 -3.35 -0.54 -9.44
CA LYS A 147 -3.23 0.19 -8.17
C LYS A 147 -3.31 -0.72 -6.92
N TYR A 148 -3.03 -1.99 -7.12
CA TYR A 148 -3.03 -3.05 -6.12
C TYR A 148 -2.13 -4.21 -6.58
N CYS A 149 -1.61 -5.00 -5.65
CA CYS A 149 -0.79 -6.17 -5.93
C CYS A 149 -1.32 -7.37 -5.15
N GLU A 150 -2.01 -8.28 -5.84
CA GLU A 150 -2.59 -9.48 -5.23
C GLU A 150 -1.52 -10.33 -4.53
N LEU A 151 -1.91 -10.95 -3.41
CA LEU A 151 -1.11 -12.02 -2.80
C LEU A 151 -0.90 -13.13 -3.83
N SER A 152 0.30 -13.66 -3.91
CA SER A 152 0.58 -14.83 -4.73
C SER A 152 -0.01 -16.08 -4.08
N ASP A 153 -0.92 -16.75 -4.79
CA ASP A 153 -1.51 -18.02 -4.35
C ASP A 153 -0.58 -19.24 -4.63
N VAL A 154 0.62 -19.00 -5.15
CA VAL A 154 1.57 -20.05 -5.58
C VAL A 154 2.99 -19.61 -5.22
N SER A 155 3.94 -20.55 -5.21
CA SER A 155 5.36 -20.42 -4.86
C SER A 155 6.19 -19.39 -5.66
N GLU A 156 5.56 -18.48 -6.40
CA GLU A 156 6.17 -17.34 -7.09
C GLU A 156 5.34 -16.09 -6.82
N SER A 157 5.95 -15.10 -6.17
CA SER A 157 5.35 -13.80 -5.90
C SER A 157 5.23 -12.98 -7.19
N LYS A 158 4.20 -12.13 -7.33
CA LYS A 158 4.13 -11.19 -8.48
C LYS A 158 5.29 -10.17 -8.49
N ILE A 159 5.93 -10.00 -7.34
CA ILE A 159 7.15 -9.20 -7.18
C ILE A 159 8.37 -9.96 -7.74
N ASP A 160 8.35 -11.29 -7.81
CA ASP A 160 9.43 -12.09 -8.38
C ASP A 160 9.63 -11.80 -9.88
N PHE A 161 8.56 -11.40 -10.59
CA PHE A 161 8.66 -10.97 -11.99
C PHE A 161 9.41 -9.64 -12.16
N PHE A 162 9.42 -8.78 -11.14
CA PHE A 162 10.18 -7.52 -11.17
C PHE A 162 11.69 -7.75 -11.11
N VAL A 163 12.12 -8.83 -10.43
CA VAL A 163 13.53 -9.21 -10.29
C VAL A 163 14.03 -10.06 -11.48
N ARG A 164 13.11 -10.62 -12.29
CA ARG A 164 13.43 -11.59 -13.35
C ARG A 164 13.63 -11.02 -14.77
N TRP A 165 13.72 -9.71 -14.98
CA TRP A 165 13.92 -9.17 -16.34
C TRP A 165 15.36 -8.71 -16.65
N LYS A 166 15.80 -9.18 -17.83
CA LYS A 166 17.12 -9.12 -18.48
C LYS A 166 17.66 -7.72 -18.72
#